data_AF-A0A166EN26-F1
#
_entry.id   AF-A0A166EN26-F1
#
_cell.length_a   1.000
_cell.length_b   1.000
_cell.length_c   1.000
_cell.angle_alpha   90.00
_cell.angle_beta   90.00
_cell.angle_gamma   90.00
#
_symmetry.space_group_name_H-M   'P 1'
#
loop_
_entity.id
_entity.type
_entity.pdbx_description
1 polymer ?
#
loop_
_entity_poly.entity_id
_entity_poly.type
_entity_poly.pdbx_seq_one_letter_code
_entity_poly.pdbx_strand_id
1 'polypeptide(L)'
;MSSQVNEQNPEHDAQHIPLALPAPVSEDNVSQLNVGSTLKLDELGPMVVNSDGTLSRIANWKEMSEIEKDRTLRVLVARNR
;
A
#
# COMPACT_ATOMS: atom_id res chain seq x y z
N MET A 1 -25.63 -46.28 35.45
CA MET A 1 -24.19 -46.11 35.18
C MET A 1 -24.06 -45.37 33.88
N SER A 2 -23.62 -44.12 33.95
CA SER A 2 -23.45 -43.24 32.81
C SER A 2 -22.17 -43.61 32.08
N SER A 3 -22.27 -44.11 30.86
CA SER A 3 -21.13 -44.27 29.97
C SER A 3 -21.10 -43.07 29.04
N GLN A 4 -20.18 -42.14 29.34
CA GLN A 4 -19.71 -41.10 28.43
C GLN A 4 -19.16 -41.75 27.16
N VAL A 5 -19.68 -41.32 26.01
CA VAL A 5 -19.05 -41.56 24.71
C VAL A 5 -18.04 -40.46 24.49
N ASN A 6 -16.78 -40.85 24.38
CA ASN A 6 -15.61 -40.00 24.16
C ASN A 6 -15.48 -39.63 22.68
N GLU A 7 -15.39 -38.33 22.41
CA GLU A 7 -15.07 -37.68 21.13
C GLU A 7 -13.99 -38.42 20.32
N GLN A 8 -14.29 -38.73 19.06
CA GLN A 8 -13.28 -38.93 18.02
C GLN A 8 -13.51 -37.93 16.89
N ASN A 9 -12.56 -37.00 16.81
CA ASN A 9 -12.39 -35.89 15.90
C ASN A 9 -12.37 -36.32 14.41
N PRO A 10 -13.28 -35.82 13.55
CA PRO A 10 -13.10 -35.91 12.12
C PRO A 10 -12.31 -34.69 11.61
N GLU A 11 -11.17 -35.04 11.04
CA GLU A 11 -10.30 -34.32 10.10
C GLU A 11 -10.96 -33.09 9.42
N HIS A 12 -10.45 -31.90 9.75
CA HIS A 12 -10.74 -30.68 9.01
C HIS A 12 -10.03 -30.73 7.65
N ASP A 13 -10.72 -31.25 6.65
CA ASP A 13 -10.51 -30.93 5.23
C ASP A 13 -10.98 -29.48 5.00
N ALA A 14 -10.29 -28.52 5.63
CA ALA A 14 -10.50 -27.10 5.42
C ALA A 14 -9.83 -26.73 4.09
N GLN A 15 -10.59 -26.97 3.02
CA GLN A 15 -10.52 -26.27 1.75
C GLN A 15 -9.82 -24.91 1.93
N HIS A 16 -8.73 -24.69 1.19
CA HIS A 16 -8.06 -23.40 1.07
C HIS A 16 -9.06 -22.37 0.53
N ILE A 17 -9.88 -21.79 1.40
CA ILE A 17 -10.72 -20.65 1.08
C ILE A 17 -9.78 -19.45 1.14
N PRO A 18 -9.41 -18.85 -0.01
CA PRO A 18 -8.57 -17.66 0.01
C PRO A 18 -9.30 -16.57 0.80
N LEU A 19 -8.61 -15.99 1.78
CA LEU A 19 -9.16 -14.87 2.56
C LEU A 19 -9.59 -13.77 1.59
N ALA A 20 -10.88 -13.48 1.56
CA ALA A 20 -11.43 -12.40 0.76
C ALA A 20 -10.91 -11.06 1.32
N LEU A 21 -10.56 -10.16 0.40
CA LEU A 21 -10.22 -8.79 0.76
C LEU A 21 -11.44 -8.10 1.37
N PRO A 22 -11.25 -7.19 2.35
CA PRO A 22 -12.34 -6.40 2.90
C PRO A 22 -13.01 -5.57 1.80
N ALA A 23 -14.32 -5.35 1.93
CA ALA A 23 -15.08 -4.50 1.02
C ALA A 23 -14.47 -3.08 0.99
N PRO A 24 -14.41 -2.42 -0.18
CA PRO A 24 -13.89 -1.07 -0.30
C PRO A 24 -14.71 -0.10 0.58
N VAL A 25 -14.02 0.84 1.23
CA VAL A 25 -14.66 1.91 2.02
C VAL A 25 -15.46 2.84 1.09
N SER A 26 -16.61 3.31 1.57
CA SER A 26 -17.57 4.11 0.78
C SER A 26 -16.96 5.39 0.20
N GLU A 27 -17.08 5.47 -1.12
CA GLU A 27 -17.04 6.53 -2.16
C GLU A 27 -16.56 7.98 -1.90
N ASP A 28 -16.43 8.50 -0.67
CA ASP A 28 -16.16 9.94 -0.47
C ASP A 28 -14.74 10.40 -0.86
N ASN A 29 -13.80 9.48 -1.08
CA ASN A 29 -12.40 9.80 -1.44
C ASN A 29 -11.83 8.94 -2.57
N VAL A 30 -12.68 8.31 -3.39
CA VAL A 30 -12.21 7.49 -4.52
C VAL A 30 -11.96 8.38 -5.73
N SER A 31 -10.68 8.54 -6.11
CA SER A 31 -10.33 9.18 -7.38
C SER A 31 -10.71 8.27 -8.55
N GLN A 32 -11.85 8.52 -9.20
CA GLN A 32 -12.26 7.80 -10.41
C GLN A 32 -11.31 8.12 -11.57
N LEU A 33 -10.51 7.13 -11.97
CA LEU A 33 -9.58 7.22 -13.09
C LEU A 33 -10.24 6.67 -14.37
N ASN A 34 -10.30 7.49 -15.42
CA ASN A 34 -10.67 7.01 -16.75
C ASN A 34 -9.44 6.43 -17.46
N VAL A 35 -9.61 5.32 -18.20
CA VAL A 35 -8.50 4.70 -18.95
C VAL A 35 -7.95 5.70 -19.97
N GLY A 36 -6.66 6.03 -19.86
CA GLY A 36 -5.99 7.04 -20.69
C GLY A 36 -5.90 8.44 -20.07
N SER A 37 -6.40 8.64 -18.85
CA SER A 37 -6.24 9.89 -18.09
C SER A 37 -4.94 9.92 -17.27
N THR A 38 -4.23 11.04 -17.28
CA THR A 38 -3.04 11.26 -16.45
C THR A 38 -3.48 11.85 -15.10
N LEU A 39 -3.40 11.06 -14.03
CA LEU A 39 -3.63 11.53 -12.67
C LEU A 39 -2.33 12.07 -12.09
N LYS A 40 -2.29 13.37 -11.81
CA LYS A 40 -1.17 13.98 -11.08
C LYS A 40 -1.37 13.74 -9.59
N LEU A 41 -0.67 12.76 -9.03
CA LEU A 41 -0.55 12.60 -7.58
C LEU A 41 0.57 13.49 -7.05
N ASP A 42 0.36 14.81 -7.14
CA ASP A 42 1.32 15.82 -6.66
C ASP A 42 1.60 15.66 -5.15
N GLU A 43 0.65 15.05 -4.41
CA GLU A 43 0.78 14.73 -2.99
C GLU A 43 1.78 13.61 -2.66
N LEU A 44 2.19 12.80 -3.64
CA LEU A 44 3.13 11.70 -3.40
C LEU A 44 4.60 12.10 -3.61
N GLY A 45 4.83 13.19 -4.32
CA GLY A 45 6.17 13.68 -4.62
C GLY A 45 6.95 12.79 -5.59
N PRO A 46 8.27 13.05 -5.72
CA PRO A 46 9.11 12.31 -6.65
C PRO A 46 9.30 10.86 -6.19
N MET A 47 9.31 9.94 -7.16
CA MET A 47 9.79 8.58 -6.93
C MET A 47 11.30 8.51 -7.08
N VAL A 48 11.94 7.81 -6.14
CA VAL A 48 13.37 7.57 -6.09
C VAL A 48 13.64 6.15 -6.59
N VAL A 49 14.59 6.04 -7.52
CA VAL A 49 15.12 4.75 -7.96
C VAL A 49 16.44 4.53 -7.25
N ASN A 50 16.52 3.44 -6.49
CA ASN A 50 17.75 3.05 -5.79
C ASN A 50 18.73 2.33 -6.74
N SER A 51 19.99 2.23 -6.34
CA SER A 51 21.04 1.58 -7.14
C SER A 51 20.79 0.08 -7.38
N ASP A 52 19.99 -0.56 -6.53
CA ASP A 52 19.56 -1.96 -6.66
C ASP A 52 18.32 -2.14 -7.56
N GLY A 53 17.82 -1.05 -8.14
CA GLY A 53 16.63 -1.05 -8.99
C GLY A 53 15.30 -1.01 -8.22
N THR A 54 15.34 -1.01 -6.89
CA THR A 54 14.12 -0.86 -6.09
C THR A 54 13.58 0.57 -6.16
N LEU A 55 12.27 0.70 -5.97
CA LEU A 55 11.55 1.94 -6.04
C LEU A 55 11.19 2.41 -4.63
N SER A 56 11.45 3.68 -4.33
CA SER A 56 11.18 4.31 -3.04
C SER A 56 10.43 5.63 -3.21
N ARG A 57 9.68 6.01 -2.18
CA ARG A 57 9.00 7.31 -2.09
C ARG A 57 9.46 8.02 -0.82
N ILE A 58 9.40 9.34 -0.82
CA ILE A 58 9.57 10.15 0.39
C ILE A 58 8.29 10.02 1.23
N ALA A 59 8.36 9.28 2.34
CA ALA A 59 7.18 8.93 3.14
C ALA A 59 6.43 10.16 3.69
N ASN A 60 7.17 11.18 4.11
CA ASN A 60 6.64 12.42 4.70
C ASN A 60 6.43 13.55 3.68
N TRP A 61 6.38 13.26 2.37
CA TRP A 61 6.26 14.31 1.34
C TRP A 61 5.02 15.18 1.51
N LYS A 62 3.86 14.58 1.81
CA LYS A 62 2.59 15.30 1.98
C LYS A 62 2.63 16.29 3.15
N GLU A 63 3.40 15.96 4.19
CA GLU A 63 3.54 16.77 5.41
C GLU A 63 4.56 17.91 5.26
N MET A 64 5.46 17.83 4.27
CA MET A 64 6.46 18.86 4.02
C MET A 64 5.85 20.17 3.50
N SER A 65 6.34 21.28 4.03
CA SER A 65 6.12 22.62 3.49
C SER A 65 6.78 22.79 2.12
N GLU A 66 6.38 23.82 1.37
CA GLU A 66 6.95 24.09 0.03
C GLU A 66 8.47 24.33 0.07
N ILE A 67 8.97 25.01 1.11
CA ILE A 67 10.41 25.24 1.31
C ILE A 67 11.18 23.94 1.54
N GLU A 68 10.59 22.98 2.27
CA GLU A 68 11.21 21.68 2.52
C GLU A 68 11.19 20.80 1.28
N LYS A 69 10.11 20.84 0.50
CA LYS A 69 9.99 20.15 -0.79
C LYS A 69 11.05 20.65 -1.78
N ASP A 70 11.23 21.97 -1.92
CA ASP A 70 12.24 22.57 -2.80
C ASP A 70 13.67 22.16 -2.41
N ARG A 71 14.00 22.23 -1.11
CA ARG A 71 15.30 21.77 -0.60
C ARG A 71 15.52 20.29 -0.87
N THR A 72 14.49 19.46 -0.65
CA THR A 72 14.56 18.01 -0.88
C THR A 72 14.85 17.71 -2.35
N LEU A 73 14.12 18.37 -3.27
CA LEU A 73 14.36 18.24 -4.71
C LEU A 73 15.79 18.67 -5.09
N ARG A 74 16.26 19.80 -4.57
CA ARG A 74 17.61 20.30 -4.84
C ARG A 74 18.69 19.31 -4.42
N VAL A 75 18.56 18.70 -3.24
CA VAL A 75 19.52 17.71 -2.74
C VAL A 75 19.48 16.43 -3.57
N LEU A 76 18.29 15.94 -3.94
CA LEU A 76 18.12 14.75 -4.78
C LEU A 76 18.77 14.91 -6.16
N VAL A 77 18.59 16.07 -6.79
CA VAL A 77 19.22 16.40 -8.08
C VAL A 77 20.72 16.54 -7.93
N ALA A 78 21.20 17.21 -6.88
CA ALA A 78 22.64 17.38 -6.64
C ALA A 78 23.35 16.04 -6.39
N ARG A 79 22.69 15.09 -5.71
CA ARG A 79 23.22 13.72 -5.51
C ARG A 79 23.29 12.91 -6.80
N ASN A 80 22.42 13.19 -7.77
CA ASN A 80 22.38 12.50 -9.07
C ASN A 80 23.33 13.09 -10.13
N ARG A 81 24.26 13.96 -9.73
CA ARG A 81 25.32 14.44 -10.62
C ARG A 81 26.45 13.43 -10.77
#